data_AF-A0A970YL68-F1
#
_entry.id   AF-A0A970YL68-F1
#
_cell.length_a   1.000
_cell.length_b   1.000
_cell.length_c   1.000
_cell.angle_alpha   90.00
_cell.angle_beta   90.00
_cell.angle_gamma   90.00
#
_symmetry.space_group_name_H-M   'P 1'
#
loop_
_entity.id
_entity.type
_entity.pdbx_description
1 polymer ?
#
loop_
_entity_poly.entity_id
_entity_poly.type
_entity_poly.pdbx_seq_one_letter_code
_entity_poly.pdbx_strand_id
1 'polypeptide(L)'
;VLKGDEIDSNVFEIIEDVVDRRLSGLEQLPPFEDIKVSFSFLPAGDIGRLKGLNNVEELRNSALSLLQEIFVEKKTSFGDEFPQVMKYIMLRMIDERWRRHLEAIEHLKDSVGLRAYGQKDPVIEFKKESFILFQQLTDSLYDDIASAIVRIVRVDSDKAKQNADKEFRSLQAVHSDFSGAGGDKKGDVGGKKKGTKRFKVKR
;
A
#
# COMPACT_ATOMS: atom_id res chain seq x y z
N VAL A 1 -11.27 8.35 -12.44
CA VAL A 1 -9.95 8.63 -11.80
C VAL A 1 -9.29 9.96 -12.22
N LEU A 2 -9.00 10.21 -13.50
CA LEU A 2 -8.14 11.35 -13.91
C LEU A 2 -8.72 12.76 -13.63
N LYS A 3 -10.04 12.92 -13.61
CA LYS A 3 -10.70 14.20 -13.34
C LYS A 3 -10.79 14.60 -11.86
N GLY A 4 -10.47 13.71 -10.92
CA GLY A 4 -10.40 14.05 -9.48
C GLY A 4 -11.73 14.28 -8.77
N ASP A 5 -12.77 14.73 -9.47
CA ASP A 5 -14.05 15.16 -8.90
C ASP A 5 -14.95 14.01 -8.37
N GLU A 6 -14.54 12.75 -8.59
CA GLU A 6 -15.34 11.55 -8.25
C GLU A 6 -14.57 10.54 -7.38
N ILE A 7 -13.49 10.93 -6.70
CA ILE A 7 -12.63 9.98 -5.96
C ILE A 7 -13.43 9.20 -4.91
N ASP A 8 -14.29 9.89 -4.14
CA ASP A 8 -15.09 9.24 -3.10
C ASP A 8 -16.03 8.17 -3.69
N SER A 9 -16.76 8.49 -4.75
CA SER A 9 -17.66 7.54 -5.43
C SER A 9 -16.90 6.32 -5.95
N ASN A 10 -15.77 6.55 -6.61
CA ASN A 10 -14.93 5.46 -7.12
C ASN A 10 -14.41 4.57 -5.98
N VAL A 11 -14.01 5.15 -4.84
CA VAL A 11 -13.57 4.36 -3.69
C VAL A 11 -14.72 3.55 -3.10
N PHE A 12 -15.92 4.12 -3.00
CA PHE A 12 -17.07 3.40 -2.48
C PHE A 12 -17.48 2.23 -3.38
N GLU A 13 -17.48 2.42 -4.70
CA GLU A 13 -17.70 1.32 -5.66
C GLU A 13 -16.67 0.21 -5.50
N ILE A 14 -15.39 0.56 -5.33
CA ILE A 14 -14.31 -0.41 -5.09
C ILE A 14 -14.52 -1.16 -3.77
N ILE A 15 -14.89 -0.45 -2.70
CA ILE A 15 -15.15 -1.04 -1.38
C ILE A 15 -16.34 -2.01 -1.47
N GLU A 16 -17.42 -1.61 -2.14
CA GLU A 16 -18.61 -2.44 -2.34
C GLU A 16 -18.27 -3.72 -3.11
N ASP A 17 -17.58 -3.60 -4.25
CA ASP A 17 -17.15 -4.76 -5.03
C ASP A 17 -16.25 -5.71 -4.23
N VAL A 18 -15.29 -5.18 -3.47
CA VAL A 18 -14.38 -6.01 -2.66
C VAL A 18 -15.13 -6.76 -1.56
N VAL A 19 -16.09 -6.11 -0.88
CA VAL A 19 -16.90 -6.78 0.14
C VAL A 19 -17.81 -7.82 -0.51
N ASP A 20 -18.50 -7.46 -1.58
CA ASP A 20 -19.46 -8.33 -2.25
C ASP A 20 -18.78 -9.56 -2.86
N ARG A 21 -17.61 -9.38 -3.49
CA ARG A 21 -16.83 -10.51 -4.03
C ARG A 21 -16.35 -11.45 -2.93
N ARG A 22 -15.95 -10.92 -1.75
CA ARG A 22 -15.52 -11.75 -0.61
C ARG A 22 -16.67 -12.51 0.05
N LEU A 23 -17.88 -11.97 -0.03
CA LEU A 23 -19.09 -12.61 0.51
C LEU A 23 -19.86 -13.42 -0.54
N SER A 24 -19.46 -13.33 -1.81
CA SER A 24 -20.10 -14.02 -2.91
C SER A 24 -20.11 -15.54 -2.70
N GLY A 25 -21.28 -16.15 -2.87
CA GLY A 25 -21.46 -17.60 -2.72
C GLY A 25 -21.59 -18.09 -1.28
N LEU A 26 -21.60 -17.20 -0.28
CA LEU A 26 -21.88 -17.59 1.11
C LEU A 26 -23.39 -17.67 1.35
N GLU A 27 -23.90 -18.87 1.61
CA GLU A 27 -25.31 -19.07 2.02
C GLU A 27 -25.50 -18.89 3.54
N GLN A 28 -24.44 -19.15 4.31
CA GLN A 28 -24.46 -19.09 5.77
C GLN A 28 -23.25 -18.29 6.26
N LEU A 29 -23.37 -17.74 7.47
CA LEU A 29 -22.27 -17.01 8.08
C LEU A 29 -21.11 -17.98 8.38
N PRO A 30 -19.91 -17.73 7.84
CA PRO A 30 -18.77 -18.57 8.11
C PRO A 30 -18.25 -18.36 9.56
N PRO A 31 -17.44 -19.29 10.08
CA PRO A 31 -16.72 -19.10 11.34
C PRO A 31 -15.92 -17.80 11.37
N PHE A 32 -15.79 -17.20 12.55
CA PHE A 32 -15.10 -15.91 12.71
C PHE A 32 -13.64 -15.93 12.23
N GLU A 33 -12.93 -17.05 12.34
CA GLU A 33 -11.56 -17.17 11.84
C GLU A 33 -11.50 -17.04 10.31
N ASP A 34 -12.48 -17.57 9.59
CA ASP A 34 -12.54 -17.43 8.13
C ASP A 34 -12.88 -15.99 7.73
N ILE A 35 -13.78 -15.34 8.48
CA ILE A 35 -14.07 -13.90 8.32
C ILE A 35 -12.78 -13.10 8.53
N LYS A 36 -12.00 -13.41 9.56
CA LYS A 36 -10.74 -12.71 9.85
C LYS A 36 -9.70 -12.91 8.75
N VAL A 37 -9.61 -14.09 8.17
CA VAL A 37 -8.72 -14.35 7.02
C VAL A 37 -9.18 -13.53 5.81
N SER A 38 -10.48 -13.58 5.49
CA SER A 38 -11.10 -12.85 4.40
C SER A 38 -10.98 -11.33 4.56
N PHE A 39 -10.97 -10.80 5.77
CA PHE A 39 -10.84 -9.36 6.03
C PHE A 39 -9.49 -8.99 6.67
N SER A 40 -8.45 -9.78 6.44
CA SER A 40 -7.10 -9.58 7.02
C SER A 40 -6.39 -8.29 6.59
N PHE A 41 -6.92 -7.59 5.58
CA PHE A 41 -6.43 -6.27 5.18
C PHE A 41 -6.93 -5.15 6.10
N LEU A 42 -7.99 -5.38 6.90
CA LEU A 42 -8.48 -4.46 7.92
C LEU A 42 -7.50 -4.36 9.10
N PRO A 43 -7.49 -3.24 9.84
CA PRO A 43 -6.70 -3.12 11.06
C PRO A 43 -7.17 -4.13 12.11
N ALA A 44 -6.22 -4.79 12.80
CA ALA A 44 -6.55 -5.86 13.75
C ALA A 44 -7.51 -5.42 14.88
N GLY A 45 -7.46 -4.14 15.28
CA GLY A 45 -8.37 -3.57 16.28
C GLY A 45 -9.82 -3.49 15.82
N ASP A 46 -10.06 -3.37 14.51
CA ASP A 46 -11.38 -3.16 13.94
C ASP A 46 -12.06 -4.45 13.51
N ILE A 47 -11.30 -5.51 13.20
CA ILE A 47 -11.84 -6.84 12.86
C ILE A 47 -12.76 -7.39 13.95
N GLY A 48 -12.49 -7.04 15.22
CA GLY A 48 -13.32 -7.45 16.36
C GLY A 48 -14.79 -7.00 16.25
N ARG A 49 -15.08 -5.93 15.50
CA ARG A 49 -16.44 -5.43 15.27
C ARG A 49 -17.28 -6.35 14.38
N LEU A 50 -16.64 -7.25 13.64
CA LEU A 50 -17.32 -8.24 12.79
C LEU A 50 -17.71 -9.51 13.56
N LYS A 51 -17.55 -9.53 14.88
CA LYS A 51 -17.88 -10.68 15.73
C LYS A 51 -19.33 -10.62 16.20
N GLY A 52 -19.98 -11.79 16.28
CA GLY A 52 -21.31 -11.93 16.87
C GLY A 52 -22.47 -11.49 15.96
N LEU A 53 -22.24 -11.50 14.64
CA LEU A 53 -23.25 -11.24 13.63
C LEU A 53 -24.09 -12.50 13.38
N ASN A 54 -25.33 -12.33 12.93
CA ASN A 54 -26.27 -13.45 12.81
C ASN A 54 -26.42 -13.98 11.37
N ASN A 55 -26.17 -13.14 10.36
CA ASN A 55 -26.36 -13.47 8.96
C ASN A 55 -25.35 -12.76 8.05
N VAL A 56 -25.27 -13.18 6.80
CA VAL A 56 -24.33 -12.66 5.79
C VAL A 56 -24.62 -11.18 5.45
N GLU A 57 -25.89 -10.78 5.45
CA GLU A 57 -26.28 -9.38 5.21
C GLU A 57 -25.80 -8.43 6.31
N GLU A 58 -25.89 -8.85 7.58
CA GLU A 58 -25.33 -8.12 8.71
C GLU A 58 -23.81 -8.02 8.60
N LEU A 59 -23.13 -9.08 8.16
CA LEU A 59 -21.69 -9.06 7.87
C LEU A 59 -21.34 -8.08 6.76
N ARG A 60 -22.09 -8.11 5.65
CA ARG A 60 -21.94 -7.18 4.54
C ARG A 60 -22.05 -5.74 5.01
N ASN A 61 -23.16 -5.40 5.65
CA ASN A 61 -23.44 -4.03 6.10
C ASN A 61 -22.43 -3.55 7.15
N SER A 62 -22.03 -4.43 8.08
CA SER A 62 -21.02 -4.11 9.09
C SER A 62 -19.64 -3.88 8.46
N ALA A 63 -19.24 -4.71 7.49
CA ALA A 63 -17.97 -4.56 6.78
C ALA A 63 -17.93 -3.27 5.94
N LEU A 64 -19.03 -2.96 5.24
CA LEU A 64 -19.16 -1.71 4.47
C LEU A 64 -19.09 -0.48 5.38
N SER A 65 -19.87 -0.46 6.46
CA SER A 65 -19.85 0.65 7.43
C SER A 65 -18.45 0.85 7.99
N LEU A 66 -17.77 -0.24 8.37
CA LEU A 66 -16.42 -0.17 8.91
C LEU A 66 -15.41 0.40 7.91
N LEU A 67 -15.47 -0.04 6.65
CA LEU A 67 -14.58 0.47 5.60
C LEU A 67 -14.87 1.95 5.27
N GLN A 68 -16.14 2.35 5.29
CA GLN A 68 -16.53 3.75 5.12
C GLN A 68 -16.02 4.62 6.28
N GLU A 69 -16.15 4.15 7.53
CA GLU A 69 -15.61 4.84 8.71
C GLU A 69 -14.10 5.03 8.59
N ILE A 70 -13.35 3.97 8.26
CA ILE A 70 -11.91 4.03 8.04
C ILE A 70 -11.59 5.02 6.92
N PHE A 71 -12.29 4.96 5.80
CA PHE A 71 -12.06 5.88 4.68
C PHE A 71 -12.26 7.35 5.09
N VAL A 72 -13.34 7.66 5.82
CA VAL A 72 -13.61 9.00 6.33
C VAL A 72 -12.52 9.45 7.30
N GLU A 73 -12.08 8.57 8.22
CA GLU A 73 -10.98 8.85 9.13
C GLU A 73 -9.69 9.19 8.37
N LYS A 74 -9.34 8.38 7.35
CA LYS A 74 -8.18 8.65 6.50
C LYS A 74 -8.35 9.99 5.79
N LYS A 75 -9.49 10.26 5.16
CA LYS A 75 -9.78 11.52 4.49
C LYS A 75 -9.57 12.72 5.41
N THR A 76 -10.09 12.66 6.64
CA THR A 76 -9.90 13.71 7.65
C THR A 76 -8.44 13.85 8.07
N SER A 77 -7.70 12.75 8.23
CA SER A 77 -6.28 12.78 8.65
C SER A 77 -5.35 13.45 7.62
N PHE A 78 -5.63 13.27 6.33
CA PHE A 78 -4.87 13.85 5.22
C PHE A 78 -5.36 15.25 4.83
N GLY A 79 -6.64 15.58 5.08
CA GLY A 79 -7.21 16.88 4.78
C GLY A 79 -7.14 17.21 3.29
N ASP A 80 -6.67 18.42 2.95
CA ASP A 80 -6.66 18.94 1.58
C ASP A 80 -5.75 18.17 0.62
N GLU A 81 -4.76 17.43 1.13
CA GLU A 81 -3.84 16.61 0.33
C GLU A 81 -4.45 15.26 -0.07
N PHE A 82 -5.58 14.88 0.54
CA PHE A 82 -6.19 13.57 0.36
C PHE A 82 -6.51 13.24 -1.11
N PRO A 83 -7.13 14.13 -1.91
CA PRO A 83 -7.45 13.83 -3.31
C PRO A 83 -6.21 13.53 -4.16
N GLN A 84 -5.12 14.28 -3.97
CA GLN A 84 -3.88 14.11 -4.73
C GLN A 84 -3.17 12.82 -4.32
N VAL A 85 -3.13 12.51 -3.02
CA VAL A 85 -2.58 11.27 -2.49
C VAL A 85 -3.35 10.06 -3.02
N MET A 86 -4.68 10.10 -2.97
CA MET A 86 -5.51 8.99 -3.44
C MET A 86 -5.37 8.78 -4.95
N LYS A 87 -5.39 9.87 -5.73
CA LYS A 87 -5.15 9.80 -7.17
C LYS A 87 -3.79 9.19 -7.49
N TYR A 88 -2.74 9.59 -6.77
CA TYR A 88 -1.40 9.02 -6.93
C TYR A 88 -1.37 7.52 -6.65
N ILE A 89 -1.98 7.07 -5.55
CA ILE A 89 -2.05 5.66 -5.18
C ILE A 89 -2.79 4.85 -6.24
N MET A 90 -3.99 5.29 -6.63
CA MET A 90 -4.79 4.60 -7.64
C MET A 90 -4.04 4.45 -8.97
N LEU A 91 -3.44 5.55 -9.46
CA LEU A 91 -2.67 5.52 -10.72
C LEU A 91 -1.48 4.57 -10.62
N ARG A 92 -0.71 4.65 -9.52
CA ARG A 92 0.43 3.76 -9.32
C ARG A 92 0.02 2.29 -9.30
N MET A 93 -1.12 1.97 -8.69
CA MET A 93 -1.64 0.60 -8.64
C MET A 93 -2.14 0.13 -10.00
N ILE A 94 -2.85 0.98 -10.73
CA ILE A 94 -3.28 0.70 -12.11
C ILE A 94 -2.06 0.40 -12.99
N ASP A 95 -1.02 1.23 -12.92
CA ASP A 95 0.18 1.06 -13.74
C ASP A 95 0.94 -0.24 -13.41
N GLU A 96 1.10 -0.55 -12.12
CA GLU A 96 1.72 -1.80 -11.66
C GLU A 96 0.94 -3.02 -12.14
N ARG A 97 -0.38 -3.00 -11.95
CA ARG A 97 -1.28 -4.11 -12.29
C ARG A 97 -1.36 -4.31 -13.81
N TRP A 98 -1.44 -3.22 -14.58
CA TRP A 98 -1.45 -3.27 -16.03
C TRP A 98 -0.17 -3.87 -16.61
N ARG A 99 1.01 -3.49 -16.10
CA ARG A 99 2.28 -4.08 -16.53
C ARG A 99 2.32 -5.60 -16.29
N ARG A 100 1.92 -6.06 -15.10
CA ARG A 100 1.85 -7.50 -14.80
C ARG A 100 0.86 -8.23 -15.72
N HIS A 101 -0.24 -7.58 -16.09
CA HIS A 101 -1.20 -8.16 -17.03
C HIS A 101 -0.64 -8.29 -18.44
N LEU A 102 0.14 -7.31 -18.92
CA LEU A 102 0.81 -7.39 -20.21
C LEU A 102 1.81 -8.56 -20.23
N GLU A 103 2.60 -8.72 -19.17
CA GLU A 103 3.51 -9.88 -19.01
C GLU A 103 2.73 -11.20 -19.04
N ALA A 104 1.60 -11.28 -18.34
CA ALA A 104 0.73 -12.47 -18.35
C ALA A 104 0.14 -12.75 -19.75
N ILE A 105 -0.24 -11.71 -20.49
CA ILE A 105 -0.74 -11.83 -21.88
C ILE A 105 0.36 -12.35 -22.81
N GLU A 106 1.60 -11.89 -22.65
CA GLU A 106 2.74 -12.38 -23.45
C GLU A 106 2.95 -13.88 -23.22
N HIS A 107 3.01 -14.33 -21.96
CA HIS A 107 3.09 -15.75 -21.64
C HIS A 107 1.87 -16.56 -22.14
N LEU A 108 0.68 -15.98 -22.09
CA LEU A 108 -0.52 -16.61 -22.63
C LEU A 108 -0.40 -16.85 -24.13
N LYS A 109 0.08 -15.87 -24.91
CA LYS A 109 0.28 -16.01 -26.36
C LYS A 109 1.20 -17.19 -26.68
N ASP A 110 2.31 -17.31 -25.96
CA ASP A 110 3.26 -18.42 -26.14
C ASP A 110 2.60 -19.77 -25.82
N SER A 111 1.86 -19.85 -24.70
CA SER A 111 1.19 -21.08 -24.27
C SER A 111 0.07 -21.55 -25.22
N VAL A 112 -0.67 -20.61 -25.81
CA VAL A 112 -1.74 -20.91 -26.78
C VAL A 112 -1.12 -21.33 -28.10
N GLY A 113 -0.02 -20.70 -28.53
CA GLY A 113 0.74 -21.11 -29.70
C GLY A 113 1.21 -22.56 -29.62
N LEU A 114 1.67 -23.00 -28.44
CA LEU A 114 2.06 -24.40 -28.21
C LEU A 114 0.88 -25.39 -28.19
N ARG A 115 -0.31 -24.95 -27.77
CA ARG A 115 -1.54 -25.78 -27.72
C ARG A 115 -2.31 -25.84 -29.04
N ALA A 116 -2.05 -24.90 -29.96
CA ALA A 116 -2.67 -24.86 -31.29
C ALA A 116 -2.43 -26.14 -32.11
N TYR A 117 -1.40 -26.92 -31.78
CA TYR A 117 -1.15 -28.25 -32.36
C TYR A 117 -2.27 -29.28 -32.06
N GLY A 118 -3.14 -29.02 -31.08
CA GLY A 118 -4.23 -29.90 -30.64
C GLY A 118 -5.60 -29.68 -31.32
N GLN A 119 -5.66 -29.08 -32.51
CA GLN A 119 -6.89 -28.85 -33.30
C GLN A 119 -7.94 -27.90 -32.68
N LYS A 120 -7.59 -27.19 -31.60
CA LYS A 120 -8.42 -26.07 -31.09
C LYS A 120 -8.02 -24.77 -31.77
N ASP A 121 -9.01 -23.91 -32.04
CA ASP A 121 -8.75 -22.59 -32.63
C ASP A 121 -7.99 -21.70 -31.62
N PRO A 122 -6.72 -21.35 -31.90
CA PRO A 122 -5.91 -20.57 -30.98
C PRO A 122 -6.48 -19.17 -30.73
N VAL A 123 -7.22 -18.60 -31.69
CA VAL A 123 -7.81 -17.26 -31.53
C VAL A 123 -8.93 -17.29 -30.49
N ILE A 124 -9.76 -18.34 -30.52
CA ILE A 124 -10.87 -18.50 -29.57
C ILE A 124 -10.35 -18.75 -28.15
N GLU A 125 -9.38 -19.66 -27.99
CA GLU A 125 -8.77 -19.95 -26.70
C GLU A 125 -8.06 -18.73 -26.12
N PHE A 126 -7.26 -18.03 -26.93
CA PHE A 126 -6.60 -16.79 -26.50
C PHE A 126 -7.61 -15.75 -26.03
N LYS A 127 -8.70 -15.52 -26.78
CA LYS A 127 -9.74 -14.55 -26.40
C LYS A 127 -10.40 -14.92 -25.08
N LYS A 128 -10.70 -16.21 -24.88
CA LYS A 128 -11.34 -16.69 -23.65
C LYS A 128 -10.41 -16.53 -22.44
N GLU A 129 -9.17 -16.98 -22.56
CA GLU A 129 -8.20 -16.93 -21.46
C GLU A 129 -7.76 -15.49 -21.14
N SER A 130 -7.54 -14.65 -22.16
CA SER A 130 -7.22 -13.23 -21.93
C SER A 130 -8.33 -12.46 -21.23
N PHE A 131 -9.59 -12.76 -21.51
CA PHE A 131 -10.72 -12.17 -20.80
C PHE A 131 -10.73 -12.57 -19.30
N ILE A 132 -10.46 -13.84 -19.00
CA ILE A 132 -10.33 -14.31 -17.61
C ILE A 132 -9.17 -13.59 -16.90
N LEU A 133 -8.01 -13.45 -17.56
CA LEU A 133 -6.87 -12.70 -17.01
C LEU A 133 -7.22 -11.23 -16.75
N PHE A 134 -8.07 -10.62 -17.59
CA PHE A 134 -8.51 -9.25 -17.41
C PHE A 134 -9.48 -9.09 -16.23
N GLN A 135 -10.39 -10.05 -16.02
CA GLN A 135 -11.26 -10.06 -14.84
C GLN A 135 -10.40 -10.19 -13.56
N GLN A 136 -9.47 -11.13 -13.53
CA GLN A 136 -8.53 -11.30 -12.41
C GLN A 136 -7.68 -10.06 -12.15
N LEU A 137 -7.24 -9.38 -13.22
CA LEU A 137 -6.55 -8.09 -13.12
C LEU A 137 -7.42 -7.09 -12.36
N THR A 138 -8.66 -6.92 -12.79
CA THR A 138 -9.61 -5.95 -12.21
C THR A 138 -9.87 -6.26 -10.75
N ASP A 139 -10.14 -7.54 -10.43
CA ASP A 139 -10.39 -7.98 -9.07
C ASP A 139 -9.22 -7.66 -8.14
N SER A 140 -8.01 -8.06 -8.58
CA SER A 140 -6.80 -7.87 -7.81
C SER A 140 -6.39 -6.40 -7.66
N LEU A 141 -6.73 -5.55 -8.64
CA LEU A 141 -6.53 -4.11 -8.57
C LEU A 141 -7.43 -3.49 -7.49
N TYR A 142 -8.69 -3.90 -7.42
CA TYR A 142 -9.63 -3.38 -6.42
C TYR A 142 -9.23 -3.80 -5.00
N ASP A 143 -8.81 -5.06 -4.82
CA ASP A 143 -8.28 -5.56 -3.55
C ASP A 143 -7.04 -4.76 -3.09
N ASP A 144 -6.12 -4.47 -4.01
CA ASP A 144 -4.94 -3.66 -3.71
C ASP A 144 -5.32 -2.25 -3.27
N ILE A 145 -6.22 -1.59 -4.01
CA ILE A 145 -6.65 -0.22 -3.69
C ILE A 145 -7.31 -0.18 -2.32
N ALA A 146 -8.25 -1.09 -2.04
CA ALA A 146 -8.90 -1.18 -0.73
C ALA A 146 -7.89 -1.40 0.40
N SER A 147 -6.94 -2.33 0.21
CA SER A 147 -5.87 -2.60 1.18
C SER A 147 -4.96 -1.40 1.40
N ALA A 148 -4.57 -0.68 0.35
CA ALA A 148 -3.73 0.51 0.48
C ALA A 148 -4.43 1.67 1.19
N ILE A 149 -5.72 1.88 0.93
CA ILE A 149 -6.52 2.92 1.61
C ILE A 149 -6.53 2.66 3.12
N VAL A 150 -6.72 1.41 3.54
CA VAL A 150 -6.73 1.07 4.96
C VAL A 150 -5.34 1.25 5.59
N ARG A 151 -4.27 0.85 4.88
CA ARG A 151 -2.90 0.84 5.39
C ARG A 151 -2.21 2.19 5.34
N ILE A 152 -2.70 3.15 4.55
CA ILE A 152 -2.06 4.45 4.41
C ILE A 152 -2.05 5.19 5.75
N VAL A 153 -0.91 5.77 6.10
CA VAL A 153 -0.75 6.59 7.29
C VAL A 153 -0.04 7.87 6.87
N ARG A 154 -0.56 9.01 7.33
CA ARG A 154 0.11 10.28 7.13
C ARG A 154 1.36 10.32 8.00
N VAL A 155 2.52 10.34 7.35
CA VAL A 155 3.79 10.53 8.04
C VAL A 155 4.03 12.04 8.15
N ASP A 156 3.96 12.54 9.37
CA ASP A 156 4.28 13.92 9.69
C ASP A 156 5.80 14.12 9.52
N SER A 157 6.21 14.74 8.41
CA SER A 157 7.63 14.94 8.02
C SER A 157 8.48 15.47 9.18
N ASP A 158 7.90 16.36 9.98
CA ASP A 158 8.63 17.03 11.05
C ASP A 158 8.85 16.11 12.26
N LYS A 159 7.89 15.23 12.58
CA LYS A 159 8.09 14.20 13.62
C LYS A 159 9.03 13.09 13.13
N ALA A 160 8.97 12.73 11.85
CA ALA A 160 9.88 11.75 11.26
C ALA A 160 11.34 12.25 11.26
N LYS A 161 11.57 13.51 10.88
CA LYS A 161 12.89 14.16 10.99
C LYS A 161 13.35 14.29 12.44
N GLN A 162 12.48 14.70 13.36
CA GLN A 162 12.83 14.78 14.79
C GLN A 162 13.17 13.40 15.39
N ASN A 163 12.50 12.33 14.97
CA ASN A 163 12.82 10.98 15.41
C ASN A 163 14.14 10.49 14.81
N ALA A 164 14.38 10.74 13.52
CA ALA A 164 15.68 10.45 12.89
C ALA A 164 16.82 11.24 13.52
N ASP A 165 16.60 12.52 13.86
CA ASP A 165 17.58 13.36 14.57
C ASP A 165 17.83 12.86 16.00
N LYS A 166 16.80 12.37 16.71
CA LYS A 166 16.95 11.76 18.04
C LYS A 166 17.73 10.46 17.98
N GLU A 167 17.46 9.59 17.01
CA GLU A 167 18.20 8.36 16.78
C GLU A 167 19.66 8.64 16.35
N PHE A 168 19.88 9.64 15.51
CA PHE A 168 21.22 10.06 15.13
C PHE A 168 22.00 10.60 16.33
N ARG A 169 21.36 11.38 17.21
CA ARG A 169 21.97 11.89 18.45
C ARG A 169 22.23 10.80 19.48
N SER A 170 21.37 9.78 19.58
CA SER A 170 21.60 8.65 20.49
C SER A 170 22.78 7.79 20.03
N LEU A 171 22.93 7.56 18.72
CA LEU A 171 24.12 6.90 18.15
C LEU A 171 25.41 7.70 18.39
N GLN A 172 25.33 9.04 18.33
CA GLN A 172 26.47 9.92 18.61
C GLN A 172 26.89 9.91 20.09
N ALA A 173 25.94 9.79 21.02
CA ALA A 173 26.19 9.71 22.45
C ALA A 173 26.93 8.43 22.87
N VAL A 174 26.69 7.30 22.18
CA VAL A 174 27.41 6.04 22.42
C VAL A 174 28.89 6.15 22.00
N HIS A 175 29.21 7.02 21.03
CA HIS A 175 30.57 7.20 20.55
C HIS A 175 31.43 8.14 21.41
N SER A 176 30.81 9.03 22.20
CA SER A 176 31.53 9.88 23.17
C SER A 176 32.04 9.10 24.38
N ASP A 177 31.30 8.09 24.83
CA ASP A 177 31.67 7.29 26.01
C ASP A 177 32.83 6.32 25.74
N PHE A 178 33.12 6.00 24.48
CA PHE A 178 34.30 5.20 24.11
C PHE A 178 35.60 6.02 24.04
N SER A 179 35.52 7.35 24.03
CA SER A 179 36.71 8.22 23.96
C SER A 179 37.39 8.48 25.32
N GLY A 180 36.78 8.00 26.43
CA GLY A 180 37.26 8.24 27.80
C GLY A 180 38.23 7.21 28.38
N ALA A 181 38.55 6.13 27.67
CA ALA A 181 39.35 5.02 28.21
C ALA A 181 40.50 4.63 27.25
N GLY A 182 41.40 5.58 26.96
CA GLY A 182 42.48 5.37 26.01
C GLY A 182 43.68 6.29 26.18
N GLY A 183 44.37 6.19 27.32
CA GLY A 183 45.83 6.37 27.39
C GLY A 183 46.38 7.79 27.37
N ASP A 184 46.84 8.22 28.54
CA ASP A 184 47.92 9.19 28.74
C ASP A 184 49.11 8.91 27.79
N LYS A 185 49.41 9.83 26.86
CA LYS A 185 50.79 10.16 26.46
C LYS A 185 50.90 11.61 25.98
N LYS A 186 51.59 12.41 26.80
CA LYS A 186 52.28 13.66 26.44
C LYS A 186 52.99 13.56 25.09
N GLY A 187 52.75 14.57 24.26
CA GLY A 187 53.53 14.88 23.05
C GLY A 187 53.32 16.34 22.68
N ASP A 188 54.18 17.20 23.22
CA ASP A 188 54.33 18.61 22.84
C ASP A 188 54.82 18.72 21.38
N VAL A 189 54.10 19.44 20.52
CA VAL A 189 54.67 20.15 19.36
C VAL A 189 53.87 21.42 19.09
N GLY A 190 54.57 22.55 19.10
CA GLY A 190 54.04 23.90 19.00
C GLY A 190 53.37 24.32 17.69
N GLY A 191 52.40 25.22 17.84
CA GLY A 191 52.32 26.49 17.12
C GLY A 191 51.97 26.50 15.62
N LYS A 192 50.75 26.95 15.30
CA LYS A 192 50.51 28.20 14.52
C LYS A 192 49.02 28.44 14.28
N LYS A 193 48.55 29.63 14.69
CA LYS A 193 47.31 30.27 14.21
C LYS A 193 47.40 30.50 12.69
N LYS A 194 46.37 30.12 11.94
CA LYS A 194 45.88 30.71 10.66
C LYS A 194 44.50 30.09 10.43
N GLY A 195 43.38 30.80 10.39
CA GLY A 195 43.08 31.94 9.54
C GLY A 195 41.93 31.52 8.62
N THR A 196 40.69 31.86 9.01
CA THR A 196 39.46 31.63 8.26
C THR A 196 39.56 32.21 6.84
N LYS A 197 39.29 31.41 5.80
CA LYS A 197 38.94 31.94 4.48
C LYS A 197 37.72 31.22 3.89
N ARG A 198 36.60 31.97 3.89
CA ARG A 198 35.39 31.72 3.11
C ARG A 198 35.74 31.68 1.62
N PHE A 199 35.38 30.61 0.93
CA PHE A 199 35.36 30.60 -0.53
C PHE A 199 34.08 31.29 -1.02
N LYS A 200 34.24 32.43 -1.70
CA LYS A 200 33.19 33.04 -2.54
C LYS A 200 33.30 32.44 -3.93
N VAL A 201 32.25 31.74 -4.37
CA VAL A 201 32.05 31.41 -5.79
C VAL A 201 31.54 32.67 -6.49
N LYS A 202 32.20 33.08 -7.58
CA LYS A 202 31.75 34.16 -8.45
C LYS A 202 31.47 33.58 -9.85
N ARG A 203 30.22 33.81 -10.28
CA ARG A 203 29.62 33.78 -11.63
C ARG A 203 30.03 32.68 -12.58
#